data_AF-A0A931EHR9-F1
#
_entry.id   AF-A0A931EHR9-F1
#
_cell.length_a   1.000
_cell.length_b   1.000
_cell.length_c   1.000
_cell.angle_alpha   90.00
_cell.angle_beta   90.00
_cell.angle_gamma   90.00
#
_symmetry.space_group_name_H-M   'P 1'
#
loop_
_entity.id
_entity.type
_entity.pdbx_description
1 polymer ?
#
loop_
_entity_poly.entity_id
_entity_poly.type
_entity_poly.pdbx_seq_one_letter_code
_entity_poly.pdbx_strand_id
1 'polypeptide(L)' 'MPRRTISAAAMSMLVAYDFPGNIHELRNLVERACILSTNDEITAENFPVATQTRAAAKAAGPRPSAYAN' A
#
# COMPACT_ATOMS: atom_id res chain seq x y z
N MET A 1 -2.03 19.32 3.85
CA MET A 1 -1.38 18.59 2.74
C MET A 1 -2.05 19.00 1.44
N PRO A 2 -1.31 19.18 0.33
CA PRO A 2 -1.92 19.41 -0.97
C PRO A 2 -2.90 18.28 -1.31
N ARG A 3 -4.02 18.62 -1.97
CA ARG A 3 -5.06 17.66 -2.33
C ARG A 3 -4.59 16.88 -3.55
N ARG A 4 -4.13 15.64 -3.34
CA ARG A 4 -3.68 14.75 -4.41
C ARG A 4 -4.78 13.80 -4.83
N THR A 5 -4.83 13.46 -6.12
CA THR A 5 -5.71 12.44 -6.68
C THR A 5 -5.02 11.09 -6.65
N ILE A 6 -5.80 10.01 -6.56
CA ILE A 6 -5.31 8.64 -6.67
C ILE A 6 -5.78 8.11 -8.01
N SER A 7 -4.86 7.59 -8.82
CA SER A 7 -5.20 6.98 -10.11
C SER A 7 -6.10 5.75 -9.90
N ALA A 8 -6.94 5.45 -10.90
CA ALA A 8 -7.82 4.27 -10.84
C ALA A 8 -7.04 2.94 -10.66
N ALA A 9 -5.83 2.85 -11.25
CA ALA A 9 -4.95 1.70 -11.10
C ALA A 9 -4.43 1.54 -9.66
N ALA A 10 -4.01 2.64 -9.03
CA ALA A 10 -3.62 2.65 -7.62
C ALA A 10 -4.78 2.24 -6.72
N MET A 11 -5.98 2.78 -6.97
CA MET A 11 -7.17 2.44 -6.19
C MET A 11 -7.52 0.96 -6.31
N SER A 12 -7.46 0.41 -7.53
CA SER A 12 -7.70 -1.03 -7.76
C SER A 12 -6.68 -1.91 -7.03
N MET A 13 -5.41 -1.51 -7.01
CA MET A 13 -4.36 -2.20 -6.26
C MET A 13 -4.61 -2.15 -4.74
N LEU A 14 -4.99 -0.99 -4.22
CA LEU A 14 -5.30 -0.83 -2.80
C LEU A 14 -6.50 -1.67 -2.39
N VAL A 15 -7.55 -1.74 -3.20
CA VAL A 15 -8.74 -2.57 -2.93
C VAL A 15 -8.41 -4.07 -3.00
N ALA A 16 -7.49 -4.47 -3.87
CA ALA A 16 -7.12 -5.87 -4.05
C ALA A 16 -6.10 -6.41 -3.04
N TYR A 17 -5.52 -5.56 -2.18
CA TYR A 17 -4.51 -5.96 -1.21
C TYR A 17 -5.13 -6.22 0.18
N ASP A 18 -4.82 -7.36 0.79
CA ASP A 18 -5.44 -7.78 2.05
C ASP A 18 -4.92 -7.05 3.31
N PHE A 19 -3.90 -6.21 3.19
CA PHE A 19 -3.26 -5.45 4.29
C PHE A 19 -3.04 -6.29 5.57
N PRO A 20 -2.12 -7.28 5.55
CA PRO A 20 -1.89 -8.16 6.68
C PRO A 20 -1.42 -7.43 7.95
N GLY A 21 -0.93 -6.19 7.84
CA GLY A 21 -0.55 -5.31 8.95
C GLY A 21 -1.61 -4.29 9.39
N ASN A 22 -2.88 -4.47 9.02
CA ASN A 22 -4.02 -3.61 9.39
C ASN A 22 -3.90 -2.15 8.85
N ILE A 23 -4.72 -1.24 9.42
CA ILE A 23 -4.75 0.21 9.10
C ILE A 23 -3.37 0.88 9.18
N HIS A 24 -2.47 0.36 10.01
CA HIS A 24 -1.11 0.90 10.14
C HIS A 24 -0.30 0.67 8.86
N GLU A 25 -0.46 -0.47 8.19
CA GLU A 25 0.15 -0.69 6.88
C GLU A 25 -0.45 0.22 5.81
N LEU A 26 -1.77 0.38 5.77
CA LEU A 26 -2.41 1.32 4.84
C LEU A 26 -1.89 2.75 5.03
N ARG A 27 -1.77 3.20 6.28
CA ARG A 27 -1.19 4.53 6.60
C ARG A 27 0.24 4.65 6.10
N ASN A 28 1.11 3.73 6.48
CA ASN A 28 2.52 3.73 6.07
C ASN A 28 2.67 3.71 4.54
N LEU A 29 1.76 3.00 3.88
CA LEU A 29 1.72 2.87 2.43
C LEU A 29 1.33 4.19 1.75
N VAL A 30 0.24 4.81 2.20
CA VAL A 30 -0.25 6.10 1.66
C VAL A 30 0.71 7.25 1.99
N GLU A 31 1.31 7.27 3.18
CA GLU A 31 2.32 8.26 3.57
C GLU A 31 3.56 8.18 2.68
N ARG A 32 4.09 6.97 2.45
CA ARG A 32 5.21 6.78 1.52
C ARG A 32 4.84 7.17 0.09
N ALA A 33 3.67 6.78 -0.39
CA ALA A 33 3.22 7.16 -1.73
C ALA A 33 3.11 8.68 -1.89
N CYS A 34 2.61 9.39 -0.86
CA CYS A 34 2.56 10.86 -0.80
C CYS A 34 3.95 11.52 -0.78
N ILE A 35 4.96 10.86 -0.23
CA ILE A 35 6.36 11.33 -0.21
C ILE A 35 7.03 11.09 -1.57
N LEU A 36 6.76 9.95 -2.20
CA LEU A 36 7.34 9.55 -3.48
C LEU A 36 6.64 10.19 -4.68
N SER A 37 5.38 10.60 -4.54
CA SER A 37 4.63 11.31 -5.58
C SER A 37 5.15 12.75 -5.67
N THR A 38 5.84 13.06 -6.76
CA THR A 38 6.22 14.43 -7.13
C THR A 38 5.10 15.19 -7.84
N ASN A 39 4.06 14.48 -8.29
CA ASN A 39 2.93 15.01 -9.04
C ASN A 39 1.66 15.10 -8.16
N ASP A 40 0.65 15.78 -8.66
CA ASP A 40 -0.67 15.87 -8.01
C ASP A 40 -1.45 14.55 -8.04
N GLU A 41 -1.00 13.56 -8.83
CA GLU A 41 -1.58 12.23 -8.95
C GLU A 41 -0.65 11.15 -8.39
N ILE A 42 -1.21 10.27 -7.56
CA ILE A 42 -0.54 9.09 -7.01
C ILE A 42 -0.89 7.88 -7.88
N THR A 43 0.12 7.29 -8.51
CA THR A 43 0.00 6.09 -9.36
C THR A 43 0.36 4.82 -8.59
N ALA A 44 0.02 3.66 -9.15
CA ALA A 44 0.34 2.36 -8.54
C ALA A 44 1.86 2.17 -8.31
N GLU A 45 2.70 2.79 -9.14
CA GLU A 45 4.16 2.73 -9.06
C GLU A 45 4.73 3.49 -7.86
N ASN A 46 4.00 4.50 -7.36
CA ASN A 46 4.38 5.21 -6.13
C ASN A 46 4.19 4.35 -4.89
N PHE A 47 3.50 3.20 -5.00
CA PHE A 47 3.28 2.30 -3.89
C PHE A 47 4.28 1.14 -3.89
N PRO A 48 5.02 0.92 -2.78
CA PRO A 48 5.92 -0.24 -2.65
C PRO A 48 5.20 -1.60 -2.70
N VAL A 49 3.87 -1.63 -2.59
CA VAL A 49 3.07 -2.85 -2.74
C VAL A 49 3.07 -3.39 -4.18
N ALA A 50 3.17 -2.53 -5.21
CA ALA A 50 3.30 -3.00 -6.60
C ALA A 50 4.55 -3.88 -6.78
N THR A 51 5.63 -3.58 -6.05
CA THR A 51 6.84 -4.41 -5.98
C THR A 51 6.64 -5.66 -5.12
N GLN A 52 5.85 -5.56 -4.04
CA GLN A 52 5.53 -6.69 -3.17
C GLN A 52 4.58 -7.71 -3.79
N THR A 53 3.69 -7.39 -4.74
CA THR A 53 2.91 -8.43 -5.45
C THR A 53 3.82 -9.47 -6.13
N ARG A 54 5.03 -9.08 -6.58
CA ARG A 54 6.04 -10.00 -7.08
C ARG A 54 6.81 -10.76 -5.98
N ALA A 55 6.91 -10.24 -4.76
CA ALA A 55 7.71 -10.82 -3.67
C ALA A 55 6.88 -11.55 -2.60
N ALA A 56 5.63 -11.13 -2.36
CA ALA A 56 4.71 -11.66 -1.36
C ALA A 56 4.21 -13.06 -1.72
N ALA A 57 4.14 -13.39 -3.02
CA ALA A 57 3.93 -14.77 -3.48
C ALA A 57 5.00 -15.75 -2.96
N LYS A 58 6.16 -15.25 -2.48
CA LYS A 58 7.26 -16.07 -1.96
C LYS A 58 7.43 -16.01 -0.43
N ALA A 59 6.71 -15.14 0.27
CA ALA A 59 6.98 -14.82 1.68
C ALA A 59 5.78 -14.99 2.64
N ALA A 60 4.66 -15.56 2.17
CA ALA A 60 3.50 -15.87 3.01
C ALA A 60 3.76 -17.08 3.91
N GLY A 61 4.71 -16.96 4.84
CA GLY A 61 4.69 -17.70 6.09
C GLY A 61 3.71 -17.03 7.07
N PRO A 62 3.06 -17.77 7.98
CA PRO A 62 2.06 -17.21 8.87
C PRO A 62 2.74 -16.23 9.83
N ARG A 63 2.45 -14.94 9.70
CA ARG A 63 2.84 -13.96 10.71
C ARG A 63 1.83 -14.03 11.86
N PRO A 64 2.27 -14.04 13.12
CA PRO A 64 1.37 -14.13 14.26
C PRO A 64 0.53 -12.85 14.34
N SER A 65 -0.78 -13.04 14.51
CA SER A 65 -1.75 -11.99 14.78
C SER A 65 -1.35 -11.25 16.07
N ALA A 66 -0.80 -10.04 15.92
CA ALA A 66 -0.43 -9.17 17.04
C ALA A 66 -1.61 -8.30 17.54
N TYR A 67 -2.85 -8.79 17.38
CA TYR A 67 -4.04 -8.19 17.95
C TYR A 67 -4.83 -9.26 18.73
N ALA A 68 -4.25 -9.70 19.84
CA ALA A 68 -5.01 -10.27 20.94
C ALA A 68 -5.51 -9.09 21.78
N ASN A 69 -6.84 -8.94 21.83
CA ASN A 69 -7.55 -8.04 22.74
C ASN A 69 -7.68 -8.71 24.11
#